data_AF-A0A7S0A382-F1
#
_entry.id   AF-A0A7S0A382-F1
#
_cell.length_a   1.000
_cell.length_b   1.000
_cell.length_c   1.000
_cell.angle_alpha   90.00
_cell.angle_beta   90.00
_cell.angle_gamma   90.00
#
_symmetry.space_group_name_H-M   'P 1'
#
loop_
_entity.id
_entity.type
_entity.pdbx_description
1 polymer ?
#
loop_
_entity_poly.entity_id
_entity_poly.type
_entity_poly.pdbx_seq_one_letter_code
_entity_poly.pdbx_strand_id
1 'polypeptide(L)'
;MPDHILFASDSEDDNQHKEQGAHPGDGSEEGETENEDGAAEACDNLDPGTEGVSKPRRRRDRRPCKSARLRYQAVVNRIQNMILADPYSFDFDALTLPKQVNTNEKLKRKLATRMHNFREEELMRRGEGAECVECTNSDGHSNAPASSNEPSPPPCAPSSPAVKGT
;
A
#
# COMPACT_ATOMS: atom_id res chain seq x y z
N MET A 1 3.88 -55.70 -7.36
CA MET A 1 4.74 -54.83 -8.19
C MET A 1 4.29 -53.41 -7.96
N PRO A 2 4.86 -52.67 -7.00
CA PRO A 2 4.53 -51.27 -6.81
C PRO A 2 5.24 -50.42 -7.88
N ASP A 3 4.46 -49.62 -8.60
CA ASP A 3 4.96 -48.62 -9.54
C ASP A 3 5.61 -47.46 -8.77
N HIS A 4 6.91 -47.31 -8.95
CA HIS A 4 7.68 -46.18 -8.44
C HIS A 4 7.38 -44.94 -9.29
N ILE A 5 6.54 -44.05 -8.77
CA ILE A 5 6.30 -42.72 -9.32
C ILE A 5 7.58 -41.89 -9.10
N LEU A 6 8.34 -41.70 -10.18
CA LEU A 6 9.47 -40.78 -10.27
C LEU A 6 8.95 -39.34 -10.20
N PHE A 7 9.10 -38.70 -9.04
CA PHE A 7 8.97 -37.25 -8.94
C PHE A 7 10.22 -36.62 -9.55
N ALA A 8 10.05 -35.93 -10.69
CA ALA A 8 11.09 -35.10 -11.26
C ALA A 8 11.30 -33.87 -10.36
N SER A 9 12.51 -33.71 -9.85
CA SER A 9 12.99 -32.49 -9.20
C SER A 9 13.30 -31.46 -10.29
N ASP A 10 12.43 -30.47 -10.45
CA ASP A 10 12.68 -29.25 -11.24
C ASP A 10 13.28 -28.24 -10.24
N SER A 11 14.61 -28.22 -10.11
CA SER A 11 15.57 -27.40 -10.85
C SER A 11 15.49 -25.92 -10.45
N GLU A 12 16.56 -25.50 -9.78
CA GLU A 12 16.84 -24.16 -9.27
C GLU A 12 17.12 -23.21 -10.45
N ASP A 13 16.42 -22.07 -10.53
CA ASP A 13 16.73 -20.98 -11.47
C ASP A 13 17.07 -19.70 -10.69
N ASP A 14 18.35 -19.59 -10.33
CA ASP A 14 19.24 -18.46 -10.59
C ASP A 14 18.59 -17.07 -10.83
N ASN A 15 18.15 -16.38 -9.77
CA ASN A 15 17.80 -14.95 -9.85
C ASN A 15 18.99 -14.07 -9.48
N GLN A 16 19.97 -14.02 -10.38
CA GLN A 16 21.11 -13.12 -10.30
C GLN A 16 20.69 -11.65 -10.36
N HIS A 17 21.19 -10.91 -9.37
CA HIS A 17 21.31 -9.47 -9.26
C HIS A 17 21.35 -8.71 -10.61
N LYS A 18 20.46 -7.73 -10.76
CA LYS A 18 20.71 -6.57 -11.63
C LYS A 18 20.58 -5.28 -10.83
N GLU A 19 21.64 -4.99 -10.07
CA GLU A 19 21.95 -3.64 -9.64
C GLU A 19 22.39 -2.83 -10.85
N GLN A 20 21.50 -1.99 -11.40
CA GLN A 20 21.90 -0.90 -12.27
C GLN A 20 20.99 0.31 -12.05
N GLY A 21 21.61 1.43 -11.67
CA GLY A 21 21.17 2.75 -12.14
C GLY A 21 20.49 3.64 -11.10
N ALA A 22 21.30 4.37 -10.33
CA ALA A 22 20.93 5.72 -9.97
C ALA A 22 20.82 6.57 -11.25
N HIS A 23 19.63 7.08 -11.55
CA HIS A 23 19.43 8.16 -12.53
C HIS A 23 18.91 9.40 -11.80
N PRO A 24 19.73 10.43 -11.55
CA PRO A 24 19.23 11.78 -11.35
C PRO A 24 18.88 12.35 -12.73
N GLY A 25 17.60 12.25 -13.10
CA GLY A 25 17.05 12.77 -14.35
C GLY A 25 15.95 13.79 -14.07
N ASP A 26 16.36 15.03 -13.87
CA ASP A 26 15.60 16.21 -14.28
C ASP A 26 15.49 16.15 -15.81
N GLY A 27 14.26 16.16 -16.35
CA GLY A 27 14.03 15.99 -17.78
C GLY A 27 12.55 15.90 -18.13
N SER A 28 11.97 17.06 -18.42
CA SER A 28 10.74 17.17 -19.19
C SER A 28 10.92 16.45 -20.53
N GLU A 29 10.14 15.41 -20.81
CA GLU A 29 10.00 14.89 -22.17
C GLU A 29 8.54 14.57 -22.46
N GLU A 30 8.07 15.19 -23.52
CA GLU A 30 6.69 15.25 -23.97
C GLU A 30 6.49 14.03 -24.87
N GLY A 31 5.97 12.95 -24.29
CA GLY A 31 5.66 11.72 -25.02
C GLY A 31 4.32 11.82 -25.71
N GLU A 32 4.34 12.22 -26.98
CA GLU A 32 3.26 12.01 -27.94
C GLU A 32 3.11 10.50 -28.16
N THR A 33 2.07 9.88 -27.59
CA THR A 33 1.65 8.53 -27.98
C THR A 33 0.68 8.65 -29.14
N GLU A 34 1.22 8.63 -30.35
CA GLU A 34 0.50 8.23 -31.56
C GLU A 34 0.17 6.74 -31.40
N ASN A 35 -1.08 6.41 -31.09
CA ASN A 35 -1.59 5.05 -31.18
C ASN A 35 -2.65 5.01 -32.26
N GLU A 36 -2.41 4.07 -33.16
CA GLU A 36 -2.97 3.92 -34.48
C GLU A 36 -4.46 3.55 -34.46
N ASP A 37 -5.13 4.02 -35.50
CA ASP A 37 -6.50 3.79 -35.90
C ASP A 37 -6.89 2.31 -35.93
N GLY A 38 -7.40 1.82 -34.82
CA GLY A 38 -8.26 0.64 -34.77
C GLY A 38 -9.65 0.99 -35.27
N ALA A 39 -9.90 0.75 -36.56
CA ALA A 39 -11.18 0.90 -37.24
C ALA A 39 -12.34 0.29 -36.43
N ALA A 40 -13.17 1.17 -35.87
CA ALA A 40 -14.47 0.82 -35.34
C ALA A 40 -15.41 0.53 -36.51
N GLU A 41 -15.68 -0.75 -36.76
CA GLU A 41 -16.83 -1.19 -37.55
C GLU A 41 -18.11 -0.58 -36.95
N ALA A 42 -18.71 0.30 -37.75
CA ALA A 42 -19.91 1.04 -37.45
C ALA A 42 -21.13 0.10 -37.40
N CYS A 43 -21.63 -0.20 -36.20
CA CYS A 43 -23.01 -0.62 -36.03
C CYS A 43 -23.91 0.61 -35.90
N ASP A 44 -24.22 1.16 -37.07
CA ASP A 44 -25.23 2.17 -37.35
C ASP A 44 -26.58 1.74 -36.73
N ASN A 45 -26.87 2.25 -35.53
CA ASN A 45 -28.19 2.17 -34.91
C ASN A 45 -28.70 3.61 -34.76
N LEU A 46 -29.34 4.08 -35.82
CA LEU A 46 -30.20 5.26 -35.80
C LEU A 46 -31.44 4.94 -34.97
N ASP A 47 -31.44 5.32 -33.68
CA ASP A 47 -32.66 5.39 -32.87
C ASP A 47 -33.09 6.87 -32.73
N PRO A 48 -34.10 7.31 -33.49
CA PRO A 48 -34.61 8.67 -33.44
C PRO A 48 -35.76 8.76 -32.43
N GLY A 49 -35.52 9.35 -31.25
CA GLY A 49 -36.61 9.97 -30.50
C GLY A 49 -36.66 9.79 -28.99
N THR A 50 -35.56 10.00 -28.25
CA THR A 50 -35.67 10.27 -26.80
C THR A 50 -35.37 11.73 -26.50
N GLU A 51 -36.44 12.52 -26.35
CA GLU A 51 -36.38 13.90 -25.93
C GLU A 51 -35.77 14.03 -24.51
N GLY A 52 -34.66 14.77 -24.42
CA GLY A 52 -34.49 15.79 -23.39
C GLY A 52 -34.26 15.41 -21.93
N VAL A 53 -34.06 14.13 -21.55
CA VAL A 53 -33.67 13.81 -20.16
C VAL A 53 -32.20 14.18 -19.93
N SER A 54 -31.97 15.40 -19.47
CA SER A 54 -30.65 15.91 -19.11
C SER A 54 -30.04 15.03 -18.01
N LYS A 55 -29.09 14.17 -18.41
CA LYS A 55 -28.35 13.27 -17.50
C LYS A 55 -27.86 14.09 -16.30
N PRO A 56 -28.20 13.72 -15.05
CA PRO A 56 -27.76 14.46 -13.89
C PRO A 56 -26.24 14.53 -13.91
N ARG A 57 -25.69 15.75 -13.95
CA ARG A 57 -24.24 15.98 -13.91
C ARG A 57 -23.69 15.19 -12.74
N ARG A 58 -22.96 14.11 -13.03
CA ARG A 58 -22.29 13.28 -12.02
C ARG A 58 -21.50 14.25 -11.16
N ARG A 59 -21.92 14.44 -9.90
CA ARG A 59 -21.19 15.28 -8.97
C ARG A 59 -19.82 14.64 -8.87
N ARG A 60 -18.80 15.30 -9.44
CA ARG A 60 -17.40 14.87 -9.32
C ARG A 60 -17.19 14.56 -7.86
N ASP A 61 -16.92 13.30 -7.53
CA ASP A 61 -16.77 12.85 -6.15
C ASP A 61 -15.79 13.82 -5.48
N ARG A 62 -16.33 14.64 -4.56
CA ARG A 62 -15.51 15.65 -3.91
C ARG A 62 -14.44 14.92 -3.13
N ARG A 63 -13.18 15.25 -3.42
CA ARG A 63 -12.06 14.70 -2.67
C ARG A 63 -12.30 14.92 -1.17
N PRO A 64 -11.98 13.95 -0.30
CA PRO A 64 -12.19 14.10 1.13
C PRO A 64 -11.40 15.31 1.67
N CYS A 65 -12.02 16.09 2.55
CA CYS A 65 -11.33 17.21 3.21
C CYS A 65 -10.16 16.72 4.08
N LYS A 66 -9.25 17.63 4.46
CA LYS A 66 -8.06 17.30 5.26
C LYS A 66 -8.43 16.61 6.59
N SER A 67 -9.42 17.14 7.31
CA SER A 67 -9.86 16.58 8.59
C SER A 67 -10.47 15.18 8.46
N ALA A 68 -11.20 14.90 7.38
CA ALA A 68 -11.73 13.56 7.10
C ALA A 68 -10.59 12.55 6.85
N ARG A 69 -9.57 12.94 6.06
CA ARG A 69 -8.39 12.10 5.81
C ARG A 69 -7.63 11.78 7.09
N LEU A 70 -7.37 12.78 7.93
CA LEU A 70 -6.66 12.58 9.20
C LEU A 70 -7.41 11.65 10.16
N ARG A 71 -8.74 11.79 10.26
CA ARG A 71 -9.57 10.88 11.07
C ARG A 71 -9.49 9.44 10.58
N TYR A 72 -9.55 9.22 9.26
CA TYR A 72 -9.40 7.89 8.68
C TYR A 72 -8.00 7.30 8.94
N GLN A 73 -6.94 8.10 8.76
CA GLN A 73 -5.57 7.67 9.07
C GLN A 73 -5.40 7.28 10.53
N ALA A 74 -5.97 8.04 11.48
CA ALA A 74 -5.92 7.69 12.89
C ALA A 74 -6.56 6.33 13.19
N VAL A 75 -7.67 6.00 12.52
CA VAL A 75 -8.33 4.68 12.64
C VAL A 75 -7.42 3.58 12.09
N VAL A 76 -6.89 3.78 10.89
CA VAL A 76 -5.98 2.80 10.25
C VAL A 76 -4.77 2.53 11.14
N ASN A 77 -4.09 3.58 11.62
CA ASN A 77 -2.92 3.44 12.47
C ASN A 77 -3.24 2.75 13.79
N ARG A 78 -4.40 3.05 14.40
CA ARG A 78 -4.84 2.35 15.62
C ARG A 78 -4.99 0.85 15.37
N ILE A 79 -5.65 0.46 14.29
CA ILE A 79 -5.88 -0.96 13.97
C ILE A 79 -4.56 -1.65 13.60
N GLN A 80 -3.69 -1.00 12.84
CA GLN A 80 -2.35 -1.52 12.54
C GLN A 80 -1.55 -1.78 13.82
N ASN A 81 -1.58 -0.86 14.79
CA ASN A 81 -0.91 -1.06 16.07
C ASN A 81 -1.48 -2.25 16.86
N MET A 82 -2.78 -2.55 16.73
CA MET A 82 -3.38 -3.75 17.33
C MET A 82 -2.87 -5.03 16.66
N ILE A 83 -2.79 -5.04 15.32
CA ILE A 83 -2.23 -6.17 14.55
C ILE A 83 -0.75 -6.38 14.90
N LEU A 84 0.02 -5.29 15.04
CA LEU A 84 1.42 -5.35 15.48
C LEU A 84 1.57 -5.88 16.91
N ALA A 85 0.59 -5.66 17.79
CA ALA A 85 0.63 -6.20 19.14
C ALA A 85 0.33 -7.70 19.14
N ASP A 86 -0.74 -8.12 18.47
CA ASP A 86 -1.15 -9.53 18.35
C ASP A 86 -1.80 -9.80 16.98
N PRO A 87 -1.05 -10.36 16.02
CA PRO A 87 -1.59 -10.66 14.70
C PRO A 87 -2.44 -11.92 14.69
N TYR A 88 -2.31 -12.84 15.66
CA TYR A 88 -3.03 -14.12 15.63
C TYR A 88 -4.47 -13.97 16.11
N SER A 89 -4.69 -13.20 17.18
CA SER A 89 -6.02 -12.99 17.77
C SER A 89 -6.83 -11.87 17.12
N PHE A 90 -6.32 -11.22 16.08
CA PHE A 90 -6.98 -10.09 15.43
C PHE A 90 -8.23 -10.53 14.66
N ASP A 91 -9.39 -9.97 15.03
CA ASP A 91 -10.66 -10.08 14.30
C ASP A 91 -11.18 -8.68 13.93
N PHE A 92 -11.44 -8.45 12.65
CA PHE A 92 -11.89 -7.16 12.14
C PHE A 92 -13.35 -6.86 12.49
N ASP A 93 -14.22 -7.86 12.50
CA ASP A 93 -15.67 -7.66 12.70
C ASP A 93 -16.03 -7.39 14.16
N ALA A 94 -15.17 -7.82 15.10
CA ALA A 94 -15.29 -7.51 16.52
C ALA A 94 -14.91 -6.06 16.88
N LEU A 95 -14.30 -5.30 15.97
CA LEU A 95 -13.81 -3.95 16.25
C LEU A 95 -14.92 -2.90 16.25
N THR A 96 -14.87 -1.99 17.22
CA THR A 96 -15.77 -0.83 17.27
C THR A 96 -15.30 0.26 16.28
N LEU A 97 -15.81 0.20 15.05
CA LEU A 97 -15.49 1.18 14.01
C LEU A 97 -16.23 2.51 14.23
N PRO A 98 -15.62 3.67 13.91
CA PRO A 98 -16.33 4.95 13.95
C PRO A 98 -17.52 4.95 12.98
N LYS A 99 -18.60 5.63 13.37
CA LYS A 99 -19.87 5.70 12.61
C LYS A 99 -19.65 6.01 11.12
N GLN A 100 -18.73 6.93 10.79
CA GLN A 100 -18.45 7.33 9.41
C GLN A 100 -17.94 6.18 8.51
N VAL A 101 -17.15 5.27 9.07
CA VAL A 101 -16.66 4.08 8.35
C VAL A 101 -17.75 3.02 8.33
N ASN A 102 -18.44 2.81 9.46
CA ASN A 102 -19.48 1.79 9.58
C ASN A 102 -20.69 2.05 8.66
N THR A 103 -21.08 3.32 8.45
CA THR A 103 -22.20 3.66 7.56
C THR A 103 -21.87 3.52 6.06
N ASN A 104 -20.59 3.40 5.70
CA ASN A 104 -20.15 3.34 4.32
C ASN A 104 -19.51 1.98 4.03
N GLU A 105 -20.32 1.05 3.54
CA GLU A 105 -19.91 -0.33 3.25
C GLU A 105 -18.71 -0.42 2.30
N LYS A 106 -18.61 0.49 1.32
CA LYS A 106 -17.47 0.54 0.41
C LYS A 106 -16.17 0.89 1.14
N LEU A 107 -16.24 1.85 2.07
CA LEU A 107 -15.09 2.25 2.88
C LEU A 107 -14.73 1.18 3.92
N LYS A 108 -15.74 0.57 4.56
CA LYS A 108 -15.57 -0.56 5.49
C LYS A 108 -14.86 -1.73 4.81
N ARG A 109 -15.34 -2.17 3.65
CA ARG A 109 -14.72 -3.25 2.86
C ARG A 109 -13.28 -2.92 2.48
N LYS A 110 -13.02 -1.69 2.00
CA LYS A 110 -11.67 -1.25 1.66
C LYS A 110 -10.72 -1.27 2.87
N LEU A 111 -11.21 -0.85 4.04
CA LEU A 111 -10.45 -0.91 5.28
C LEU A 111 -10.19 -2.36 5.68
N ALA A 112 -11.20 -3.23 5.64
CA ALA A 112 -11.09 -4.65 5.96
C ALA A 112 -10.03 -5.33 5.09
N THR A 113 -10.12 -5.21 3.76
CA THR A 113 -9.11 -5.77 2.84
C THR A 113 -7.71 -5.27 3.16
N ARG A 114 -7.55 -3.97 3.44
CA ARG A 114 -6.24 -3.42 3.80
C ARG A 114 -5.69 -4.01 5.10
N MET A 115 -6.52 -4.22 6.12
CA MET A 115 -6.10 -4.76 7.42
C MET A 115 -5.82 -6.27 7.33
N HIS A 116 -6.56 -7.01 6.50
CA HIS A 116 -6.26 -8.42 6.21
C HIS A 116 -4.89 -8.58 5.55
N ASN A 117 -4.61 -7.85 4.47
CA ASN A 117 -3.31 -7.92 3.80
C ASN A 117 -2.17 -7.55 4.78
N PHE A 118 -2.34 -6.47 5.55
CA PHE A 118 -1.33 -6.07 6.54
C PHE A 118 -1.12 -7.13 7.63
N ARG A 119 -2.18 -7.81 8.08
CA ARG A 119 -2.07 -8.93 9.02
C ARG A 119 -1.34 -10.12 8.41
N GLU A 120 -1.63 -10.48 7.17
CA GLU A 120 -0.95 -11.57 6.46
C GLU A 120 0.56 -11.28 6.30
N GLU A 121 0.92 -10.05 5.92
CA GLU A 121 2.31 -9.59 5.87
C GLU A 121 3.01 -9.72 7.23
N GLU A 122 2.32 -9.32 8.31
CA GLU A 122 2.85 -9.45 9.69
C GLU A 122 2.98 -10.90 10.15
N LEU A 123 2.06 -11.78 9.75
CA LEU A 123 2.12 -13.21 10.04
C LEU A 123 3.28 -13.88 9.30
N MET A 124 3.51 -13.55 8.03
CA MET A 124 4.67 -14.04 7.28
C MET A 124 5.98 -13.55 7.91
N ARG A 125 6.07 -12.25 8.22
CA ARG A 125 7.25 -11.66 8.86
C ARG A 125 7.59 -12.26 10.22
N ARG A 126 6.60 -12.73 10.98
CA ARG A 126 6.80 -13.43 12.27
C ARG A 126 6.97 -14.94 12.13
N GLY A 127 6.30 -15.54 11.15
CA GLY A 127 6.28 -16.98 10.91
C GLY A 127 7.58 -17.52 10.33
N GLU A 128 8.28 -16.73 9.51
CA GLU A 128 9.61 -17.10 8.95
C GLU A 128 10.76 -17.03 9.97
N GLY A 129 10.46 -16.79 11.26
CA GLY A 129 11.43 -16.84 12.36
C GLY A 129 11.18 -17.93 13.41
N ALA A 130 10.20 -18.82 13.19
CA ALA A 130 9.84 -19.87 14.15
C ALA A 130 10.08 -21.31 13.63
N GLU A 131 10.74 -21.47 12.49
CA GLU A 131 11.48 -22.71 12.26
C GLU A 131 12.72 -22.68 13.17
N CYS A 132 12.87 -23.72 13.98
CA CYS A 132 14.03 -23.93 14.83
C CYS A 132 15.33 -23.69 14.04
N VAL A 133 16.01 -22.58 14.33
CA VAL A 133 17.44 -22.44 14.05
C VAL A 133 18.20 -23.27 15.10
N GLU A 134 18.01 -24.58 15.05
CA GLU A 134 18.82 -25.54 15.81
C GLU A 134 19.42 -26.57 14.85
N CYS A 135 20.32 -26.10 13.99
CA CYS A 135 21.50 -26.83 13.50
C CYS A 135 22.34 -25.87 12.63
N THR A 136 23.35 -25.21 13.21
CA THR A 136 24.77 -25.56 13.07
C THR A 136 25.32 -25.41 11.64
N ASN A 137 26.04 -24.32 11.37
CA ASN A 137 27.50 -24.32 11.24
C ASN A 137 28.00 -22.95 10.74
N SER A 138 28.90 -22.37 11.55
CA SER A 138 30.15 -21.72 11.13
C SER A 138 30.26 -21.31 9.67
N ASP A 139 30.26 -20.00 9.39
CA ASP A 139 31.50 -19.28 9.11
C ASP A 139 31.24 -17.78 8.96
N GLY A 140 32.00 -16.99 9.71
CA GLY A 140 31.71 -15.60 9.99
C GLY A 140 31.98 -14.67 8.83
N HIS A 141 31.12 -13.67 8.63
CA HIS A 141 31.49 -12.40 8.04
C HIS A 141 30.77 -11.27 8.78
N SER A 142 31.55 -10.56 9.59
CA SER A 142 31.17 -9.36 10.33
C SER A 142 30.95 -8.20 9.35
N ASN A 143 29.71 -7.91 8.98
CA ASN A 143 29.38 -6.63 8.33
C ASN A 143 28.50 -5.80 9.25
N ALA A 144 29.17 -4.95 10.03
CA ALA A 144 28.55 -3.90 10.80
C ALA A 144 27.95 -2.84 9.85
N PRO A 145 26.65 -2.51 9.94
CA PRO A 145 26.11 -1.34 9.24
C PRO A 145 26.42 -0.08 10.07
N ALA A 146 27.56 0.53 9.81
CA ALA A 146 27.80 1.92 10.15
C ALA A 146 27.12 2.81 9.09
N SER A 147 25.90 3.27 9.34
CA SER A 147 25.40 4.45 8.61
C SER A 147 24.33 5.19 9.39
N SER A 148 24.81 5.87 10.42
CA SER A 148 24.15 6.99 11.08
C SER A 148 24.07 8.19 10.13
N ASN A 149 23.05 8.22 9.28
CA ASN A 149 22.57 9.48 8.69
C ASN A 149 21.57 10.10 9.65
N GLU A 150 22.10 10.75 10.69
CA GLU A 150 21.34 11.57 11.62
C GLU A 150 21.01 12.90 10.90
N PRO A 151 19.72 13.21 10.63
CA PRO A 151 19.36 14.49 10.05
C PRO A 151 19.64 15.60 11.05
N SER A 152 20.58 16.47 10.68
CA SER A 152 21.01 17.62 11.47
C SER A 152 19.80 18.46 11.92
N PRO A 153 19.67 18.77 13.23
CA PRO A 153 18.52 19.52 13.74
C PRO A 153 18.48 20.94 13.17
N PRO A 154 17.30 21.48 12.86
CA PRO A 154 17.17 22.86 12.38
C PRO A 154 17.63 23.86 13.46
N PRO A 155 18.25 24.99 13.06
CA PRO A 155 18.70 26.00 14.00
C PRO A 155 17.53 26.60 14.77
N CYS A 156 17.70 26.70 16.10
CA CYS A 156 16.76 27.31 17.03
C CYS A 156 16.32 28.70 16.55
N ALA A 157 15.02 28.86 16.30
CA ALA A 157 14.44 30.16 16.01
C ALA A 157 14.48 31.05 17.27
N PRO A 158 14.85 32.34 17.16
CA PRO A 158 14.85 33.26 18.28
C PRO A 158 13.42 33.58 18.73
N SER A 159 13.20 33.39 20.04
CA SER A 159 12.02 33.79 20.78
C SER A 159 11.73 35.28 20.60
N SER A 160 10.57 35.61 20.04
CA SER A 160 10.07 36.99 20.05
C SER A 160 9.55 37.37 21.44
N PRO A 161 9.88 38.57 21.95
CA PRO A 161 9.44 39.01 23.27
C PRO A 161 7.96 39.42 23.28
N ALA A 162 7.34 39.16 24.42
CA ALA A 162 5.95 39.47 24.72
C ALA A 162 5.68 40.99 24.72
N VAL A 163 4.75 41.42 23.87
CA VAL A 163 4.09 42.73 24.00
C VAL A 163 2.98 42.61 25.04
N LYS A 164 3.18 43.22 26.21
CA LYS A 164 2.14 43.50 27.19
C LYS A 164 1.37 44.74 26.72
N GLY A 165 0.14 44.55 26.27
CA GLY A 165 -0.84 45.62 26.08
C GLY A 165 -1.65 45.80 27.37
N THR A 166 -1.67 47.06 27.83
CA THR A 166 -2.37 47.64 28.99
C THR A 166 -3.86 47.37 29.07
#